data_AF-A0A970Z732-F1
#
_entry.id   AF-A0A970Z732-F1
#
_cell.length_a   1.000
_cell.length_b   1.000
_cell.length_c   1.000
_cell.angle_alpha   90.00
_cell.angle_beta   90.00
_cell.angle_gamma   90.00
#
_symmetry.space_group_name_H-M   'P 1'
#
loop_
_entity.id
_entity.type
_entity.pdbx_description
1 polymer ?
#
loop_
_entity_poly.entity_id
_entity_poly.type
_entity_poly.pdbx_seq_one_letter_code
_entity_poly.pdbx_strand_id
1 'polypeptide(L)'
;MAIQNRYEFMYYVSCTNANPNGDPDMGNTPRMDPQTMEGYITDVATKRRIRNYIDSAYAGQDGMNIIVQQSTNINRHIARAKREAGFEDCAKGKEAVYAGRRKACELFYDVR
;
A
#
# COMPACT_ATOMS: atom_id res chain seq x y z
N MET A 1 -2.54 -6.10 18.76
CA MET A 1 -3.52 -5.29 19.52
C MET A 1 -4.16 -4.33 18.52
N ALA A 2 -5.48 -4.31 18.39
CA ALA A 2 -6.16 -3.40 17.48
C ALA A 2 -6.32 -2.02 18.12
N ILE A 3 -6.36 -0.96 17.32
CA ILE A 3 -6.69 0.38 17.80
C ILE A 3 -8.09 0.39 18.44
N GLN A 4 -8.25 1.10 19.55
CA GLN A 4 -9.52 1.16 20.30
C GLN A 4 -10.43 2.33 19.86
N ASN A 5 -9.84 3.34 19.22
CA ASN A 5 -10.53 4.57 18.84
C ASN A 5 -10.48 4.76 17.32
N ARG A 6 -11.51 5.42 16.78
CA ARG A 6 -11.48 5.97 15.42
C ARG A 6 -10.64 7.24 15.44
N TYR A 7 -9.75 7.37 14.45
CA TYR A 7 -8.94 8.56 14.24
C TYR A 7 -9.33 9.23 12.94
N GLU A 8 -9.45 10.55 12.99
CA GLU A 8 -9.56 11.40 11.82
C GLU A 8 -8.38 12.36 11.85
N PHE A 9 -7.82 12.60 10.67
CA PHE A 9 -6.69 13.51 10.54
C PHE A 9 -6.83 14.32 9.27
N MET A 10 -6.38 15.56 9.35
CA MET A 10 -6.18 16.44 8.23
C MET A 10 -4.69 16.75 8.16
N TYR A 11 -4.13 16.69 6.96
CA TYR A 11 -2.74 17.05 6.73
C TYR A 11 -2.69 18.01 5.55
N TYR A 12 -1.80 18.99 5.65
CA TYR A 12 -1.57 19.97 4.60
C TYR A 12 -0.25 19.66 3.91
N VAL A 13 -0.25 19.75 2.59
CA VAL A 13 0.95 19.63 1.76
C VAL A 13 0.99 20.85 0.86
N SER A 14 2.15 21.49 0.82
CA SER A 14 2.45 22.57 -0.13
C SER A 14 3.62 22.15 -1.01
N CYS A 15 3.60 22.56 -2.26
CA CYS A 15 4.68 22.33 -3.20
C CYS A 15 4.86 23.56 -4.09
N THR A 16 6.11 23.90 -4.40
CA THR A 16 6.47 25.05 -5.25
C THR A 16 7.29 24.55 -6.43
N ASN A 17 6.96 24.99 -7.65
CA ASN A 17 7.62 24.55 -8.89
C ASN A 17 7.73 23.02 -9.03
N ALA A 18 6.66 22.31 -8.67
CA ALA A 18 6.63 20.86 -8.61
C ALA A 18 5.40 20.29 -9.30
N ASN A 19 5.46 19.01 -9.65
CA ASN A 19 4.31 18.23 -10.06
C ASN A 19 4.02 17.17 -9.00
N PRO A 20 3.09 17.43 -8.07
CA PRO A 20 2.82 16.51 -6.97
C PRO A 20 2.08 15.26 -7.43
N ASN A 21 1.37 15.29 -8.56
CA ASN A 21 0.60 14.14 -9.01
C ASN A 21 0.29 14.27 -10.50
N GLY A 22 1.14 13.63 -11.31
CA GLY A 22 1.00 13.66 -12.77
C GLY A 22 -0.19 12.85 -13.28
N ASP A 23 -0.77 13.32 -14.37
CA ASP A 23 -1.80 12.63 -15.13
C ASP A 23 -1.17 11.83 -16.29
N PRO A 24 -1.23 10.49 -16.28
CA PRO A 24 -0.71 9.67 -17.37
C PRO A 24 -1.46 9.90 -18.70
N ASP A 25 -2.71 10.34 -18.66
CA ASP A 25 -3.54 10.54 -19.85
C ASP A 25 -3.35 11.95 -20.44
N MET A 26 -2.78 12.88 -19.67
CA MET A 26 -2.49 14.26 -20.10
C MET A 26 -0.98 14.54 -20.15
N GLY A 27 -0.17 13.58 -20.59
CA GLY A 27 1.26 13.82 -20.81
C GLY A 27 2.03 14.19 -19.54
N ASN A 28 1.62 13.66 -18.39
CA ASN A 28 2.19 13.93 -17.07
C ASN A 28 2.03 15.37 -16.57
N THR A 29 1.05 16.14 -17.05
CA THR A 29 0.67 17.41 -16.40
C THR A 29 0.12 17.15 -14.99
N PRO A 30 0.12 18.15 -14.07
CA PRO A 30 -0.59 18.00 -12.80
C PRO A 30 -2.05 17.66 -13.05
N ARG A 31 -2.61 16.72 -12.26
CA ARG A 31 -4.03 16.41 -12.33
C ARG A 31 -4.88 17.61 -11.91
N MET A 32 -5.94 17.86 -12.66
CA MET A 32 -6.92 18.92 -12.39
C MET A 32 -8.34 18.39 -12.53
N ASP A 33 -9.23 18.84 -11.67
CA ASP A 33 -10.66 18.58 -11.81
C ASP A 33 -11.22 19.41 -12.97
N PRO A 34 -11.88 18.81 -13.98
CA PRO A 34 -12.33 19.53 -15.16
C PRO A 34 -13.50 20.49 -14.90
N GLN A 35 -14.20 20.35 -13.76
CA GLN A 35 -15.34 21.20 -13.39
C GLN A 35 -14.89 22.40 -12.56
N THR A 36 -14.00 22.17 -11.58
CA THR A 36 -13.56 23.23 -10.65
C THR A 36 -12.23 23.88 -11.05
N MET A 37 -11.48 23.24 -11.94
CA MET A 37 -10.10 23.60 -12.32
C MET A 37 -9.09 23.54 -11.17
N GLU A 38 -9.46 22.92 -10.05
CA GLU A 38 -8.55 22.74 -8.92
C GLU A 38 -7.64 21.54 -9.13
N GLY A 39 -6.37 21.69 -8.76
CA GLY A 39 -5.41 20.58 -8.76
C GLY A 39 -5.70 19.60 -7.64
N TYR A 40 -5.57 18.30 -7.90
CA TYR A 40 -5.77 17.26 -6.88
C TYR A 40 -4.64 16.23 -6.84
N ILE A 41 -4.44 15.66 -5.66
CA ILE A 41 -3.57 14.51 -5.43
C ILE A 41 -4.46 13.32 -5.15
N THR A 42 -4.31 12.24 -5.91
CA THR A 42 -5.11 11.04 -5.69
C THR A 42 -4.74 10.36 -4.37
N ASP A 43 -5.70 9.67 -3.78
CA ASP A 43 -5.49 8.89 -2.57
C ASP A 43 -4.40 7.81 -2.79
N VAL A 44 -4.37 7.17 -3.97
CA VAL A 44 -3.36 6.18 -4.34
C VAL A 44 -1.95 6.75 -4.39
N ALA A 45 -1.77 8.02 -4.77
CA ALA A 45 -0.47 8.68 -4.77
C ALA A 45 0.02 8.94 -3.34
N THR A 46 -0.87 9.40 -2.45
CA THR A 46 -0.54 9.52 -1.02
C THR A 46 -0.23 8.17 -0.39
N LYS A 47 -1.05 7.14 -0.64
CA LYS A 47 -0.82 5.78 -0.16
C LYS A 47 0.53 5.22 -0.67
N ARG A 48 0.93 5.53 -1.90
CA ARG A 48 2.26 5.17 -2.44
C ARG A 48 3.39 5.85 -1.68
N ARG A 49 3.29 7.15 -1.37
CA ARG A 49 4.30 7.86 -0.55
C ARG A 49 4.45 7.24 0.84
N ILE A 50 3.34 6.90 1.48
CA ILE A 50 3.35 6.22 2.79
C ILE A 50 4.07 4.88 2.68
N ARG A 51 3.70 4.03 1.70
CA ARG A 51 4.38 2.74 1.48
C ARG A 51 5.88 2.91 1.24
N ASN A 52 6.28 3.85 0.38
CA ASN A 52 7.69 4.11 0.08
C ASN A 52 8.46 4.57 1.33
N TYR A 53 7.86 5.42 2.15
CA TYR A 53 8.45 5.83 3.43
C TYR A 53 8.62 4.64 4.37
N ILE A 54 7.60 3.79 4.54
CA ILE A 54 7.68 2.61 5.39
C ILE A 54 8.78 1.66 4.91
N ASP A 55 8.81 1.36 3.61
CA ASP A 55 9.81 0.49 2.98
C ASP A 55 11.24 1.01 3.21
N SER A 56 11.44 2.33 3.15
CA SER A 56 12.75 2.96 3.34
C SER A 56 13.16 3.08 4.81
N ALA A 57 12.25 3.54 5.67
CA ALA A 57 12.54 3.87 7.07
C ALA A 57 12.54 2.64 8.00
N TYR A 58 11.82 1.59 7.62
CA TYR A 58 11.66 0.37 8.42
C TYR A 58 12.15 -0.88 7.67
N ALA A 59 13.09 -0.69 6.73
CA ALA A 59 13.69 -1.76 5.94
C ALA A 59 14.22 -2.88 6.85
N GLY A 60 13.84 -4.13 6.56
CA GLY A 60 14.27 -5.31 7.30
C GLY A 60 13.60 -5.51 8.67
N GLN A 61 12.72 -4.60 9.10
CA GLN A 61 11.95 -4.81 10.33
C GLN A 61 10.77 -5.77 10.09
N ASP A 62 10.59 -6.70 11.01
CA ASP A 62 9.50 -7.67 10.95
C ASP A 62 8.13 -6.97 10.92
N GLY A 63 7.28 -7.42 10.00
CA GLY A 63 5.94 -6.87 9.81
C GLY A 63 5.87 -5.48 9.16
N MET A 64 6.98 -4.96 8.63
CA MET A 64 7.05 -3.69 7.90
C MET A 64 7.26 -3.86 6.39
N ASN A 65 7.23 -5.09 5.87
CA ASN A 65 7.34 -5.34 4.45
C ASN A 65 6.13 -4.76 3.69
N ILE A 66 6.31 -4.46 2.40
CA ILE A 66 5.25 -3.95 1.53
C ILE A 66 4.90 -5.01 0.48
N ILE A 67 3.59 -5.28 0.30
CA ILE A 67 3.13 -6.23 -0.72
C ILE A 67 3.00 -5.57 -2.09
N VAL A 68 2.51 -4.32 -2.14
CA VAL A 68 2.29 -3.58 -3.39
C VAL A 68 3.58 -2.86 -3.79
N GLN A 69 4.44 -3.57 -4.53
CA GLN A 69 5.71 -3.05 -5.03
C GLN A 69 5.69 -2.84 -6.55
N GLN A 70 6.60 -2.02 -7.07
CA GLN A 70 6.75 -1.85 -8.52
C GLN A 70 7.43 -3.09 -9.12
N SER A 71 6.95 -3.54 -10.28
CA SER A 71 7.59 -4.59 -11.07
C SER A 71 7.76 -5.94 -10.35
N THR A 72 6.90 -6.25 -9.36
CA THR A 72 6.91 -7.53 -8.65
C THR A 72 5.64 -8.33 -8.87
N ASN A 73 5.75 -9.65 -8.75
CA ASN A 73 4.60 -10.55 -8.80
C ASN A 73 4.02 -10.76 -7.40
N ILE A 74 2.82 -10.21 -7.16
CA ILE A 74 2.12 -10.29 -5.88
C ILE A 74 1.91 -11.73 -5.38
N ASN A 75 1.78 -12.71 -6.29
CA ASN A 75 1.56 -14.11 -5.92
C ASN A 75 2.75 -14.69 -5.14
N ARG A 76 3.97 -14.15 -5.31
CA ARG A 76 5.13 -14.56 -4.52
C ARG A 76 4.93 -14.25 -3.02
N HIS A 77 4.37 -13.08 -2.71
CA HIS A 77 4.09 -12.66 -1.34
C HIS A 77 2.92 -13.45 -0.73
N ILE A 78 1.88 -13.71 -1.53
CA ILE A 78 0.74 -14.54 -1.10
C ILE A 78 1.19 -15.97 -0.79
N ALA A 79 2.02 -16.56 -1.66
CA ALA A 79 2.61 -17.88 -1.46
C ALA A 79 3.47 -17.92 -0.19
N ARG A 80 4.35 -16.91 0.00
CA ARG A 80 5.14 -16.76 1.23
C ARG A 80 4.25 -16.75 2.48
N ALA A 81 3.19 -15.94 2.48
CA ALA A 81 2.28 -15.85 3.64
C ALA A 81 1.58 -17.18 3.95
N LYS A 82 1.19 -17.97 2.93
CA LYS A 82 0.62 -19.31 3.14
C LYS A 82 1.65 -20.30 3.68
N ARG A 83 2.87 -20.28 3.14
CA ARG A 83 3.97 -21.14 3.58
C ARG A 83 4.33 -20.88 5.04
N GLU A 84 4.45 -19.61 5.41
CA GLU A 84 4.70 -19.21 6.81
C GLU A 84 3.49 -19.50 7.72
N ALA A 85 2.30 -19.68 7.16
CA ALA A 85 1.12 -20.16 7.88
C ALA A 85 1.00 -21.69 7.95
N GLY A 86 1.95 -22.44 7.38
CA GLY A 86 1.98 -23.91 7.40
C GLY A 86 1.19 -24.60 6.28
N PHE A 87 0.81 -23.88 5.21
CA PHE A 87 0.06 -24.42 4.08
C PHE A 87 0.86 -24.35 2.77
N GLU A 88 0.53 -25.22 1.83
CA GLU A 88 1.08 -25.16 0.47
C GLU A 88 0.69 -23.84 -0.24
N ASP A 89 1.59 -23.34 -1.09
CA ASP A 89 1.45 -22.07 -1.81
C ASP A 89 0.09 -21.94 -2.56
N CYS A 90 -0.37 -23.04 -3.14
CA CYS A 90 -1.58 -23.08 -3.96
C CYS A 90 -2.83 -23.55 -3.20
N ALA A 91 -2.75 -23.80 -1.89
CA ALA A 91 -3.89 -24.28 -1.11
C ALA A 91 -5.07 -23.31 -1.20
N LYS A 92 -6.25 -23.83 -1.58
CA LYS A 92 -7.49 -23.05 -1.76
C LYS A 92 -8.54 -23.31 -0.66
N GLY A 93 -8.24 -24.23 0.26
CA GLY A 93 -9.11 -24.55 1.39
C GLY A 93 -9.37 -23.31 2.25
N LYS A 94 -10.57 -23.22 2.80
CA LYS A 94 -11.01 -22.09 3.63
C LYS A 94 -10.00 -21.78 4.75
N GLU A 95 -9.54 -22.81 5.45
CA GLU A 95 -8.56 -22.70 6.53
C GLU A 95 -7.24 -22.08 6.06
N ALA A 96 -6.67 -22.61 4.97
CA ALA A 96 -5.44 -22.12 4.36
C ALA A 96 -5.54 -20.64 3.95
N VAL A 97 -6.70 -20.24 3.39
CA VAL A 97 -6.95 -18.84 2.99
C VAL A 97 -6.99 -17.92 4.22
N TYR A 98 -7.71 -18.28 5.28
CA TYR A 98 -7.79 -17.45 6.48
C TYR A 98 -6.47 -17.40 7.25
N ALA A 99 -5.75 -18.52 7.34
CA ALA A 99 -4.45 -18.58 7.99
C ALA A 99 -3.42 -17.76 7.21
N GLY A 100 -3.35 -17.92 5.89
CA GLY A 100 -2.50 -17.12 5.01
C GLY A 100 -2.83 -15.62 5.07
N ARG A 101 -4.12 -15.25 5.15
CA ARG A 101 -4.54 -13.86 5.34
C ARG A 101 -4.02 -13.27 6.65
N ARG A 102 -4.19 -13.99 7.78
CA ARG A 102 -3.67 -13.53 9.07
C ARG A 102 -2.15 -13.34 9.02
N LYS A 103 -1.44 -14.32 8.46
CA LYS A 103 0.01 -14.24 8.29
C LYS A 103 0.43 -13.10 7.37
N ALA A 104 -0.34 -12.79 6.33
CA ALA A 104 -0.09 -11.63 5.47
C ALA A 104 -0.22 -10.30 6.23
N CYS A 105 -1.22 -10.13 7.10
CA CYS A 105 -1.36 -8.94 7.95
C CYS A 105 -0.24 -8.84 9.01
N GLU A 106 0.37 -9.96 9.41
CA GLU A 106 1.54 -9.96 10.29
C GLU A 106 2.81 -9.53 9.55
N LEU A 107 2.97 -9.97 8.29
CA LEU A 107 4.18 -9.75 7.50
C LEU A 107 4.24 -8.41 6.76
N PHE A 108 3.09 -7.93 6.28
CA PHE A 108 3.00 -6.80 5.36
C PHE A 108 2.21 -5.63 5.97
N TYR A 109 2.87 -4.48 6.07
CA TYR A 109 2.29 -3.27 6.66
C TYR A 109 1.07 -2.77 5.89
N ASP A 110 1.11 -2.79 4.56
CA ASP A 110 0.07 -2.23 3.70
C ASP A 110 -1.15 -3.15 3.50
N VAL A 111 -1.18 -4.29 4.20
CA VAL A 111 -2.28 -5.27 4.23
C VAL A 111 -2.98 -5.29 5.60
N ARG A 112 -2.32 -4.82 6.66
CA ARG A 112 -2.80 -4.89 8.04
C ARG A 112 -3.94 -3.92 8.36
#